data_AF-A0A8T2FN97-F1
#
_entry.id   AF-A0A8T2FN97-F1
#
_cell.length_a   1.000
_cell.length_b   1.000
_cell.length_c   1.000
_cell.angle_alpha   90.00
_cell.angle_beta   90.00
_cell.angle_gamma   90.00
#
_symmetry.space_group_name_H-M   'P 1'
#
loop_
_entity.id
_entity.type
_entity.pdbx_description
1 polymer ?
#
loop_
_entity_poly.entity_id
_entity_poly.type
_entity_poly.pdbx_seq_one_letter_code
_entity_poly.pdbx_strand_id
1 'polypeptide(L)'
;MILGRWVSFSCGNTPVTNCSERRRHTEFRRLSSASTCRPSLICSCLKSKSSQETTQIEQLGNGEGFSVLASEIPWEDDNIWSTFALYMFSLHIPLSFGGLSIVANILHRQVLDPQTQVLSLVVLQMVELAGTVLLLRTTAKPQCKSINFLKGNNETREGRNWVVGSALGLGCLVGFIFVTSLVADQLFGPKAVHESELEKIMVSGEVARSGCFALYCVVAPILEEIVYRRFLLTSLASRMEWWKALVISSGVFAAGHFSGEDFVQLFGIGCGLGLCYSWSGNLASSVLVHSLYNALTLLFS
;
A
#
# COMPACT_ATOMS: atom_id res chain seq x y z
N MET A 1 -15.84 13.90 -4.99
CA MET A 1 -14.38 13.83 -4.80
C MET A 1 -14.11 13.42 -3.36
N ILE A 2 -13.42 12.29 -3.22
CA ILE A 2 -12.88 11.64 -2.02
C ILE A 2 -12.35 12.70 -1.03
N LEU A 3 -12.68 12.80 0.26
CA LEU A 3 -13.56 12.05 1.16
C LEU A 3 -13.67 12.94 2.42
N GLY A 4 -14.79 13.64 2.58
CA GLY A 4 -15.11 14.42 3.78
C GLY A 4 -16.42 13.91 4.33
N ARG A 5 -16.40 12.77 5.04
CA ARG A 5 -17.58 12.24 5.72
C ARG A 5 -17.20 11.18 6.75
N TRP A 6 -17.84 11.28 7.92
CA TRP A 6 -17.82 10.41 9.10
C TRP A 6 -16.63 10.72 10.05
N VAL A 7 -16.84 11.24 11.26
CA VAL A 7 -17.61 10.64 12.38
C VAL A 7 -18.30 11.72 13.25
N SER A 8 -19.61 11.57 13.47
CA SER A 8 -20.28 12.06 14.68
C SER A 8 -20.88 10.86 15.39
N PHE A 9 -20.33 10.47 16.54
CA PHE A 9 -20.97 9.54 17.46
C PHE A 9 -21.20 10.26 18.78
N SER A 10 -22.48 10.45 19.13
CA SER A 10 -22.90 10.87 20.48
C SER A 10 -22.49 9.81 21.50
N CYS A 11 -21.83 10.27 22.56
CA CYS A 11 -21.39 9.47 23.68
C CYS A 11 -22.60 9.08 24.55
N GLY A 12 -22.87 7.78 24.68
CA GLY A 12 -23.79 7.22 25.67
C GLY A 12 -22.99 6.61 26.83
N ASN A 13 -23.24 7.09 28.04
CA ASN A 13 -22.51 6.79 29.28
C ASN A 13 -22.36 5.30 29.63
N THR A 14 -21.21 5.00 30.26
CA THR A 14 -20.80 3.74 30.90
C THR A 14 -21.67 3.39 32.14
N PRO A 15 -21.49 2.19 32.73
CA PRO A 15 -20.53 2.13 33.83
C PRO A 15 -19.65 0.86 33.90
N VAL A 16 -18.55 1.08 34.62
CA VAL A 16 -17.40 0.27 34.99
C VAL A 16 -17.76 -0.93 35.90
N THR A 17 -17.05 -2.04 35.75
CA THR A 17 -16.68 -2.90 36.90
C THR A 17 -15.28 -3.51 36.72
N ASN A 18 -14.54 -3.53 37.82
CA ASN A 18 -13.13 -3.85 37.95
C ASN A 18 -12.94 -5.19 38.71
N CYS A 19 -11.71 -5.70 38.69
CA CYS A 19 -11.05 -6.53 39.73
C CYS A 19 -11.00 -8.08 39.59
N SER A 20 -9.78 -8.60 39.38
CA SER A 20 -8.96 -9.35 40.36
C SER A 20 -8.25 -10.62 39.86
N GLU A 21 -6.97 -10.71 40.24
CA GLU A 21 -5.99 -11.79 40.06
C GLU A 21 -6.38 -13.13 40.71
N ARG A 22 -5.85 -14.24 40.17
CA ARG A 22 -5.60 -15.47 40.95
C ARG A 22 -4.41 -16.29 40.44
N ARG A 23 -3.36 -16.36 41.28
CA ARG A 23 -2.24 -17.32 41.24
C ARG A 23 -2.71 -18.77 41.37
N ARG A 24 -1.94 -19.71 40.79
CA ARG A 24 -1.50 -20.93 41.51
C ARG A 24 -0.23 -21.54 40.91
N HIS A 25 0.67 -21.90 41.82
CA HIS A 25 1.93 -22.65 41.66
C HIS A 25 1.69 -24.14 41.34
N THR A 26 2.69 -24.77 40.70
CA THR A 26 3.27 -26.06 41.15
C THR A 26 4.69 -26.21 40.61
N GLU A 27 5.65 -26.42 41.51
CA GLU A 27 7.01 -26.91 41.23
C GLU A 27 7.00 -28.44 40.99
N PHE A 28 7.97 -28.97 40.22
CA PHE A 28 8.81 -30.08 40.70
C PHE A 28 10.12 -30.27 39.88
N ARG A 29 11.24 -29.86 40.51
CA ARG A 29 12.63 -30.39 40.58
C ARG A 29 13.29 -31.24 39.48
N ARG A 30 14.51 -30.75 39.13
CA ARG A 30 15.87 -31.41 39.12
C ARG A 30 16.13 -32.49 38.05
N LEU A 31 17.32 -32.66 37.44
CA LEU A 31 18.70 -32.21 37.73
C LEU A 31 19.61 -32.65 36.53
N SER A 32 20.61 -31.82 36.17
CA SER A 32 21.98 -32.16 35.69
C SER A 32 22.17 -33.11 34.48
N SER A 33 23.20 -33.06 33.64
CA SER A 33 24.49 -32.36 33.55
C SER A 33 25.16 -32.78 32.24
N ALA A 34 26.04 -31.91 31.70
CA ALA A 34 27.21 -32.26 30.89
C ALA A 34 26.95 -32.97 29.53
N SER A 35 27.74 -32.89 28.48
CA SER A 35 28.91 -32.13 28.03
C SER A 35 29.20 -32.73 26.65
N THR A 36 29.53 -31.95 25.63
CA THR A 36 30.66 -32.20 24.68
C THR A 36 30.57 -31.31 23.44
N CYS A 37 31.65 -30.56 23.21
CA CYS A 37 32.04 -30.03 21.91
C CYS A 37 32.73 -31.14 21.10
N ARG A 38 32.46 -31.23 19.79
CA ARG A 38 33.45 -31.02 18.70
C ARG A 38 32.84 -31.25 17.30
N PRO A 39 33.48 -30.71 16.24
CA PRO A 39 32.88 -30.43 14.93
C PRO A 39 33.15 -31.52 13.88
N SER A 40 32.40 -31.52 12.78
CA SER A 40 32.84 -32.18 11.54
C SER A 40 32.29 -31.51 10.29
N LEU A 41 33.20 -31.43 9.32
CA LEU A 41 33.17 -30.80 8.01
C LEU A 41 32.30 -31.53 6.96
N ILE A 42 31.82 -30.75 5.98
CA ILE A 42 31.60 -31.06 4.55
C ILE A 42 30.51 -32.07 4.17
N CYS A 43 29.51 -31.61 3.38
CA CYS A 43 29.18 -32.27 2.11
C CYS A 43 28.40 -31.34 1.15
N SER A 44 29.04 -30.99 0.05
CA SER A 44 28.42 -30.40 -1.13
C SER A 44 27.61 -31.46 -1.86
N CYS A 45 26.32 -31.21 -2.12
CA CYS A 45 25.51 -32.06 -2.99
C CYS A 45 25.05 -31.29 -4.22
N LEU A 46 25.91 -31.30 -5.25
CA LEU A 46 25.49 -31.31 -6.64
C LEU A 46 24.64 -32.56 -6.87
N LYS A 47 23.38 -32.40 -7.28
CA LYS A 47 22.60 -33.50 -7.84
C LYS A 47 21.96 -33.04 -9.15
N SER A 48 22.55 -33.54 -10.23
CA SER A 48 21.96 -33.57 -11.57
C SER A 48 20.91 -34.69 -11.67
N LYS A 49 20.09 -34.58 -12.72
CA LYS A 49 19.02 -35.48 -13.27
C LYS A 49 17.61 -34.96 -12.98
N SER A 50 16.68 -34.90 -13.93
CA SER A 50 16.70 -35.31 -15.35
C SER A 50 15.71 -34.46 -16.15
N SER A 51 16.18 -33.88 -17.24
CA SER A 51 15.38 -33.28 -18.31
C SER A 51 14.62 -34.39 -19.03
N GLN A 52 13.28 -34.32 -19.11
CA GLN A 52 12.50 -34.55 -20.35
C GLN A 52 10.97 -34.72 -20.19
N GLU A 53 10.38 -34.76 -18.99
CA GLU A 53 8.91 -34.91 -18.86
C GLU A 53 8.13 -33.65 -18.44
N THR A 54 8.79 -32.57 -18.02
CA THR A 54 8.11 -31.31 -17.66
C THR A 54 7.83 -30.40 -18.88
N THR A 55 8.32 -30.76 -20.06
CA THR A 55 8.44 -29.83 -21.20
C THR A 55 7.15 -29.60 -22.00
N GLN A 56 6.01 -30.20 -21.63
CA GLN A 56 4.75 -29.98 -22.38
C GLN A 56 3.71 -29.08 -21.70
N ILE A 57 3.90 -28.68 -20.43
CA ILE A 57 2.98 -27.73 -19.76
C ILE A 57 3.55 -26.30 -19.69
N GLU A 58 4.87 -26.11 -19.81
CA GLU A 58 5.52 -24.79 -19.76
C GLU A 58 5.57 -24.02 -21.10
N GLN A 59 5.07 -24.60 -22.20
CA GLN A 59 5.24 -24.01 -23.55
C GLN A 59 4.09 -23.08 -24.00
N LEU A 60 3.14 -22.70 -23.13
CA LEU A 60 2.10 -21.69 -23.45
C LEU A 60 2.29 -20.35 -22.72
N GLY A 61 3.44 -20.09 -22.10
CA GLY A 61 3.64 -18.91 -21.24
C GLY A 61 4.83 -18.00 -21.56
N ASN A 62 5.68 -18.35 -22.54
CA ASN A 62 6.96 -17.65 -22.73
C ASN A 62 7.07 -16.98 -24.11
N GLY A 63 6.12 -16.11 -24.43
CA GLY A 63 6.41 -14.95 -25.28
C GLY A 63 6.92 -13.82 -24.38
N GLU A 64 7.85 -13.00 -24.86
CA GLU A 64 8.43 -11.85 -24.14
C GLU A 64 7.41 -11.20 -23.18
N GLY A 65 7.54 -11.52 -21.89
CA GLY A 65 6.43 -11.38 -20.94
C GLY A 65 6.04 -9.93 -20.74
N PHE A 66 4.74 -9.63 -20.74
CA PHE A 66 4.23 -8.28 -20.44
C PHE A 66 4.76 -7.75 -19.10
N SER A 67 4.86 -8.62 -18.10
CA SER A 67 5.34 -8.30 -16.75
C SER A 67 6.84 -8.54 -16.58
N VAL A 68 7.53 -7.55 -16.01
CA VAL A 68 8.97 -7.59 -15.67
C VAL A 68 9.17 -7.90 -14.17
N LEU A 69 8.10 -8.21 -13.43
CA LEU A 69 8.18 -8.51 -12.00
C LEU A 69 9.03 -9.77 -11.77
N ALA A 70 10.04 -9.64 -10.90
CA ALA A 70 10.95 -10.73 -10.60
C ALA A 70 10.26 -11.80 -9.75
N SER A 71 10.57 -13.07 -10.02
CA SER A 71 10.12 -14.19 -9.18
C SER A 71 10.76 -14.18 -7.79
N GLU A 72 11.94 -13.59 -7.63
CA GLU A 72 12.61 -13.47 -6.33
C GLU A 72 12.19 -12.17 -5.62
N ILE A 73 11.58 -12.31 -4.45
CA ILE A 73 11.14 -11.20 -3.63
C ILE A 73 12.01 -11.03 -2.38
N PRO A 74 12.22 -9.78 -1.92
CA PRO A 74 13.06 -9.52 -0.74
C PRO A 74 12.37 -9.84 0.60
N TRP A 75 11.11 -10.26 0.56
CA TRP A 75 10.26 -10.53 1.71
C TRP A 75 10.20 -12.02 2.04
N GLU A 76 9.93 -12.34 3.29
CA GLU A 76 9.62 -13.72 3.68
C GLU A 76 8.22 -14.11 3.20
N ASP A 77 8.17 -15.18 2.40
CA ASP A 77 6.97 -15.60 1.67
C ASP A 77 5.82 -16.04 2.60
N ASP A 78 6.15 -16.49 3.81
CA ASP A 78 5.18 -16.98 4.82
C ASP A 78 4.50 -15.83 5.59
N ASN A 79 5.05 -14.62 5.57
CA ASN A 79 4.64 -13.53 6.44
C ASN A 79 3.93 -12.36 5.71
N ILE A 80 3.58 -12.53 4.42
CA ILE A 80 2.99 -11.46 3.59
C ILE A 80 1.70 -10.91 4.21
N TRP A 81 0.72 -11.76 4.47
CA TRP A 81 -0.59 -11.34 5.00
C TRP A 81 -0.49 -10.83 6.43
N SER A 82 0.38 -11.41 7.26
CA SER A 82 0.64 -10.95 8.63
C SER A 82 1.26 -9.55 8.64
N THR A 83 2.23 -9.30 7.75
CA THR A 83 2.86 -7.98 7.58
C THR A 83 1.86 -6.96 7.06
N PHE A 84 1.05 -7.34 6.07
CA PHE A 84 -0.01 -6.48 5.54
C PHE A 84 -1.08 -6.16 6.61
N ALA A 85 -1.48 -7.15 7.41
CA ALA A 85 -2.41 -6.93 8.52
C ALA A 85 -1.81 -6.00 9.59
N LEU A 86 -0.53 -6.16 9.91
CA LEU A 86 0.16 -5.27 10.85
C LEU A 86 0.18 -3.83 10.33
N TYR A 87 0.45 -3.64 9.04
CA TYR A 87 0.30 -2.33 8.37
C TYR A 87 -1.13 -1.79 8.50
N MET A 88 -2.14 -2.56 8.07
CA MET A 88 -3.52 -2.10 8.03
C MET A 88 -4.07 -1.73 9.42
N PHE A 89 -3.90 -2.61 10.40
CA PHE A 89 -4.54 -2.45 11.70
C PHE A 89 -3.72 -1.63 12.70
N SER A 90 -2.40 -1.53 12.53
CA SER A 90 -1.55 -0.78 13.47
C SER A 90 -1.05 0.56 12.93
N LEU A 91 -1.05 0.76 11.61
CA LEU A 91 -0.62 2.01 10.99
C LEU A 91 -1.78 2.68 10.25
N HIS A 92 -2.29 2.06 9.18
CA HIS A 92 -3.23 2.70 8.27
C HIS A 92 -4.54 3.11 8.95
N ILE A 93 -5.30 2.16 9.47
CA ILE A 93 -6.62 2.44 10.07
C ILE A 93 -6.51 3.44 11.24
N PRO A 94 -5.60 3.27 12.21
CA PRO A 94 -5.48 4.21 13.32
C PRO A 94 -5.06 5.62 12.89
N LEU A 95 -4.10 5.76 11.97
CA LEU A 95 -3.57 7.06 11.57
C LEU A 95 -4.51 7.79 10.61
N SER A 96 -5.12 7.08 9.65
CA SER A 96 -6.00 7.69 8.64
C SER A 96 -7.37 8.07 9.23
N PHE A 97 -7.97 7.24 10.10
CA PHE A 97 -9.33 7.49 10.61
C PHE A 97 -9.35 7.98 12.06
N GLY A 98 -8.41 7.52 12.89
CA GLY A 98 -8.33 7.90 14.31
C GLY A 98 -7.40 9.09 14.58
N GLY A 99 -6.43 9.36 13.70
CA GLY A 99 -5.33 10.27 13.96
C GLY A 99 -5.77 11.69 14.29
N LEU A 100 -6.70 12.27 13.51
CA LEU A 100 -7.21 13.61 13.76
C LEU A 100 -7.94 13.74 15.10
N SER A 101 -8.65 12.69 15.53
CA SER A 101 -9.33 12.68 16.84
C SER A 101 -8.33 12.72 17.99
N ILE A 102 -7.22 12.00 17.87
CA ILE A 102 -6.12 12.03 18.85
C ILE A 102 -5.49 13.42 18.89
N VAL A 103 -5.22 14.01 17.73
CA VAL A 103 -4.63 15.37 17.65
C VAL A 103 -5.57 16.41 18.26
N ALA A 104 -6.87 16.35 17.96
CA ALA A 104 -7.89 17.23 18.54
C ALA A 104 -7.90 17.15 20.08
N ASN A 105 -7.82 15.93 20.62
CA ASN A 105 -7.75 15.70 22.06
C ASN A 105 -6.47 16.26 22.70
N ILE A 106 -5.31 16.07 22.06
CA ILE A 106 -4.01 16.62 22.52
C ILE A 106 -4.02 18.15 22.52
N LEU A 107 -4.64 18.77 21.51
CA LEU A 107 -4.76 20.22 21.39
C LEU A 107 -5.91 20.81 22.21
N HIS A 108 -6.66 19.99 22.96
CA HIS A 108 -7.84 20.38 23.72
C HIS A 108 -8.88 21.16 22.89
N ARG A 109 -9.05 20.79 21.61
CA ARG A 109 -10.03 21.40 20.70
C ARG A 109 -11.03 20.35 20.22
N GLN A 110 -12.31 20.71 20.18
CA GLN A 110 -13.36 19.83 19.62
C GLN A 110 -13.41 19.87 18.09
N VAL A 111 -13.03 21.01 17.50
CA VAL A 111 -12.95 21.19 16.05
C VAL A 111 -11.63 21.88 15.74
N LEU A 112 -10.80 21.23 14.92
CA LEU A 112 -9.56 21.79 14.43
C LEU A 112 -9.87 22.77 13.29
N ASP A 113 -9.15 23.90 13.24
CA ASP A 113 -9.23 24.78 12.08
C ASP A 113 -8.65 24.09 10.83
N PRO A 114 -9.11 24.48 9.62
CA PRO A 114 -8.71 23.80 8.38
C PRO A 114 -7.18 23.71 8.16
N GLN A 115 -6.43 24.74 8.57
CA GLN A 115 -4.97 24.76 8.43
C GLN A 115 -4.31 23.73 9.34
N THR A 116 -4.73 23.67 10.61
CA THR A 116 -4.25 22.68 11.58
C THR A 116 -4.65 21.27 11.16
N GLN A 117 -5.85 21.07 10.61
CA GLN A 117 -6.27 19.77 10.08
C GLN A 117 -5.33 19.28 8.98
N VAL A 118 -5.06 20.09 7.96
CA VAL A 118 -4.15 19.71 6.86
C VAL A 118 -2.76 19.42 7.36
N LEU A 119 -2.20 20.28 8.21
CA LEU A 119 -0.85 20.07 8.74
C LEU A 119 -0.78 18.77 9.55
N SER A 120 -1.82 18.50 10.34
CA SER A 120 -1.91 17.26 11.13
C SER A 120 -2.01 16.04 10.23
N LEU A 121 -2.79 16.09 9.14
CA LEU A 121 -2.89 15.02 8.17
C LEU A 121 -1.55 14.77 7.46
N VAL A 122 -0.83 15.81 7.05
CA VAL A 122 0.52 15.69 6.47
C VAL A 122 1.45 14.98 7.47
N VAL A 123 1.45 15.39 8.74
CA VAL A 123 2.29 14.77 9.77
C VAL A 123 1.90 13.31 10.00
N LEU A 124 0.60 13.01 10.13
CA LEU A 124 0.10 11.64 10.32
C LEU A 124 0.49 10.75 9.14
N GLN A 125 0.37 11.24 7.91
CA GLN A 125 0.74 10.50 6.70
C GLN A 125 2.26 10.25 6.63
N MET A 126 3.07 11.23 7.04
CA MET A 126 4.53 11.07 7.12
C MET A 126 4.92 10.04 8.19
N VAL A 127 4.21 10.01 9.32
CA VAL A 127 4.38 8.99 10.36
C VAL A 127 3.97 7.61 9.83
N GLU A 128 2.87 7.50 9.09
CA GLU A 128 2.44 6.27 8.44
C GLU A 128 3.47 5.77 7.43
N LEU A 129 4.01 6.66 6.60
CA LEU A 129 5.07 6.35 5.63
C LEU A 129 6.34 5.87 6.34
N ALA A 130 6.79 6.56 7.38
CA ALA A 130 7.97 6.17 8.14
C ALA A 130 7.78 4.82 8.85
N GLY A 131 6.62 4.63 9.51
CA GLY A 131 6.25 3.39 10.18
C GLY A 131 6.15 2.22 9.20
N THR A 132 5.58 2.46 8.01
CA THR A 132 5.51 1.48 6.93
C THR A 132 6.90 1.12 6.45
N VAL A 133 7.75 2.08 6.09
CA VAL A 133 9.13 1.79 5.66
C VAL A 133 9.91 1.03 6.74
N LEU A 134 9.71 1.35 8.03
CA LEU A 134 10.32 0.63 9.14
C LEU A 134 9.81 -0.82 9.23
N LEU A 135 8.50 -1.02 9.25
CA LEU A 135 7.86 -2.34 9.26
C LEU A 135 8.38 -3.19 8.09
N LEU A 136 8.39 -2.59 6.92
CA LEU A 136 8.82 -3.23 5.69
C LEU A 136 10.30 -3.65 5.71
N ARG A 137 11.16 -2.83 6.34
CA ARG A 137 12.57 -3.15 6.57
C ARG A 137 12.78 -4.26 7.60
N THR A 138 11.96 -4.32 8.64
CA THR A 138 12.12 -5.33 9.70
C THR A 138 11.66 -6.71 9.25
N THR A 139 10.69 -6.78 8.34
CA THR A 139 10.17 -8.04 7.75
C THR A 139 10.93 -8.51 6.52
N ALA A 140 11.89 -7.72 6.01
CA ALA A 140 12.71 -8.11 4.88
C ALA A 140 13.75 -9.18 5.25
N LYS A 141 14.02 -10.11 4.32
CA LYS A 141 15.03 -11.16 4.46
C LYS A 141 16.37 -10.54 4.88
N PRO A 142 17.15 -11.13 5.81
CA PRO A 142 18.41 -10.55 6.30
C PRO A 142 19.41 -10.18 5.18
N GLN A 143 19.40 -10.97 4.11
CA GLN A 143 20.24 -10.82 2.91
C GLN A 143 19.84 -9.61 2.05
N CYS A 144 18.63 -9.09 2.26
CA CYS A 144 17.96 -8.03 1.52
C CYS A 144 17.77 -6.75 2.36
N LYS A 145 18.35 -6.67 3.57
CA LYS A 145 18.17 -5.50 4.46
C LYS A 145 18.79 -4.20 3.94
N SER A 146 19.76 -4.28 3.02
CA SER A 146 20.39 -3.11 2.38
C SER A 146 19.64 -2.62 1.14
N ILE A 147 18.48 -3.18 0.78
CA ILE A 147 17.74 -2.71 -0.38
C ILE A 147 17.20 -1.31 -0.09
N ASN A 148 17.59 -0.37 -0.93
CA ASN A 148 16.98 0.94 -0.94
C ASN A 148 15.55 0.80 -1.47
N PHE A 149 14.57 0.68 -0.57
CA PHE A 149 13.13 0.61 -0.89
C PHE A 149 12.64 1.76 -1.78
N LEU A 150 13.34 2.89 -1.76
CA LEU A 150 13.05 4.07 -2.58
C LEU A 150 13.86 4.12 -3.88
N LYS A 151 14.92 3.32 -4.01
CA LYS A 151 15.71 3.29 -5.24
C LYS A 151 14.93 2.43 -6.24
N GLY A 152 14.52 3.05 -7.34
CA GLY A 152 14.15 2.32 -8.55
C GLY A 152 15.39 1.60 -9.07
N ASN A 153 15.25 0.35 -9.51
CA ASN A 153 16.30 -0.24 -10.32
C ASN A 153 16.37 0.59 -11.61
N ASN A 154 17.33 1.52 -11.68
CA ASN A 154 17.64 2.24 -12.91
C ASN A 154 18.17 1.29 -14.00
N GLU A 155 18.56 0.08 -13.60
CA GLU A 155 18.80 -1.04 -14.49
C GLU A 155 17.44 -1.66 -14.84
N THR A 156 16.78 -1.03 -15.80
CA THR A 156 15.69 -1.62 -16.57
C THR A 156 16.17 -2.97 -17.07
N ARG A 157 15.71 -4.03 -16.40
CA ARG A 157 16.12 -5.42 -16.62
C ARG A 157 15.92 -5.90 -18.07
N GLU A 158 15.26 -5.09 -18.90
CA GLU A 158 14.96 -5.34 -20.32
C GLU A 158 15.03 -4.09 -21.24
N GLY A 159 15.70 -3.00 -20.85
CA GLY A 159 15.83 -1.81 -21.74
C GLY A 159 14.53 -1.03 -22.04
N ARG A 160 13.41 -1.36 -21.38
CA ARG A 160 12.12 -0.64 -21.51
C ARG A 160 12.22 0.76 -20.91
N ASN A 161 11.80 1.79 -21.63
CA ASN A 161 11.84 3.15 -21.13
C ASN A 161 10.67 3.41 -20.15
N TRP A 162 10.99 3.58 -18.87
CA TRP A 162 9.99 3.85 -17.82
C TRP A 162 9.18 5.14 -18.06
N VAL A 163 9.74 6.13 -18.77
CA VAL A 163 9.03 7.36 -19.15
C VAL A 163 7.92 7.06 -20.13
N VAL A 164 8.18 6.22 -21.15
CA VAL A 164 7.17 5.78 -22.11
C VAL A 164 6.07 4.97 -21.42
N GLY A 165 6.46 4.09 -20.50
CA GLY A 165 5.52 3.34 -19.66
C GLY A 165 4.63 4.25 -18.82
N SER A 166 5.22 5.30 -18.25
CA SER A 166 4.49 6.28 -17.44
C SER A 166 3.50 7.08 -18.31
N ALA A 167 3.93 7.53 -19.49
CA ALA A 167 3.07 8.27 -20.42
C ALA A 167 1.89 7.41 -20.91
N LEU A 168 2.16 6.16 -21.30
CA LEU A 168 1.13 5.22 -21.73
C LEU A 168 0.18 4.89 -20.56
N GLY A 169 0.73 4.60 -19.38
CA GLY A 169 -0.05 4.32 -18.17
C GLY A 169 -0.96 5.48 -17.79
N LEU A 170 -0.46 6.72 -17.86
CA LEU A 170 -1.26 7.91 -17.61
C LEU A 170 -2.36 8.08 -18.66
N GLY A 171 -2.06 7.89 -19.94
CA GLY A 171 -3.06 7.95 -21.02
C GLY A 171 -4.17 6.91 -20.84
N CYS A 172 -3.82 5.67 -20.50
CA CYS A 172 -4.78 4.61 -20.20
C CYS A 172 -5.63 4.94 -18.97
N LEU A 173 -5.03 5.48 -17.91
CA LEU A 173 -5.73 5.85 -16.68
C LEU A 173 -6.73 6.98 -16.92
N VAL A 174 -6.32 8.04 -17.61
CA VAL A 174 -7.20 9.16 -17.97
C VAL A 174 -8.33 8.69 -18.89
N GLY A 175 -8.01 7.84 -19.88
CA GLY A 175 -9.01 7.24 -20.77
C GLY A 175 -10.03 6.38 -20.02
N PHE A 176 -9.56 5.54 -19.08
CA PHE A 176 -10.43 4.73 -18.22
C PHE A 176 -11.40 5.62 -17.44
N ILE A 177 -10.90 6.70 -16.83
CA ILE A 177 -11.73 7.61 -16.04
C ILE A 177 -12.75 8.31 -16.92
N PHE A 178 -12.34 8.84 -18.06
CA PHE A 178 -13.25 9.46 -19.02
C PHE A 178 -14.39 8.51 -19.41
N VAL A 179 -14.07 7.25 -19.71
CA VAL A 179 -15.08 6.22 -20.01
C VAL A 179 -15.97 5.95 -18.80
N THR A 180 -15.42 5.79 -17.59
CA THR A 180 -16.24 5.55 -16.40
C THR A 180 -17.14 6.73 -16.05
N SER A 181 -16.69 7.97 -16.26
CA SER A 181 -17.50 9.18 -16.05
C SER A 181 -18.65 9.24 -17.06
N LEU A 182 -18.38 8.96 -18.35
CA LEU A 182 -19.43 8.88 -19.36
C LEU A 182 -20.48 7.82 -19.02
N VAL A 183 -20.04 6.63 -18.60
CA VAL A 183 -20.94 5.55 -18.19
C VAL A 183 -21.74 5.93 -16.94
N ALA A 184 -21.10 6.58 -15.97
CA ALA A 184 -21.77 7.04 -14.75
C ALA A 184 -22.86 8.08 -15.04
N ASP A 185 -22.59 9.06 -15.91
CA ASP A 185 -23.56 10.07 -16.32
C ASP A 185 -24.76 9.46 -17.05
N GLN A 186 -24.52 8.44 -17.89
CA GLN A 186 -25.58 7.73 -18.62
C GLN A 186 -26.46 6.87 -17.71
N LEU A 187 -25.87 6.23 -16.69
CA LEU A 187 -26.58 5.28 -15.81
C LEU A 187 -27.24 5.96 -14.60
N PHE A 188 -26.61 6.99 -14.03
CA PHE A 188 -27.01 7.58 -12.74
C PHE A 188 -27.41 9.06 -12.85
N GLY A 189 -27.32 9.65 -14.04
CA GLY A 189 -27.56 11.08 -14.27
C GLY A 189 -26.46 11.97 -13.65
N PRO A 190 -26.48 13.30 -13.92
CA PRO A 190 -25.51 14.23 -13.36
C PRO A 190 -25.66 14.24 -11.83
N LYS A 191 -24.74 13.58 -11.13
CA LYS A 191 -24.66 13.73 -9.67
C LYS A 191 -24.15 15.14 -9.39
N ALA A 192 -24.95 15.92 -8.67
CA ALA A 192 -24.49 17.17 -8.10
C ALA A 192 -23.23 16.87 -7.28
N VAL A 193 -22.11 17.42 -7.73
CA VAL A 193 -20.82 17.33 -7.04
C VAL A 193 -21.04 17.97 -5.67
N HIS A 194 -21.22 17.13 -4.65
CA HIS A 194 -21.30 17.62 -3.28
C HIS A 194 -19.94 18.25 -2.97
N GLU A 195 -19.93 19.58 -2.85
CA GLU A 195 -18.78 20.38 -2.45
C GLU A 195 -18.08 19.70 -1.27
N SER A 196 -16.91 19.15 -1.54
CA SER A 196 -16.20 18.30 -0.60
C SER A 196 -15.51 19.16 0.46
N GLU A 197 -15.25 18.60 1.65
CA GLU A 197 -14.45 19.28 2.68
C GLU A 197 -13.10 19.77 2.14
N LEU A 198 -12.60 19.14 1.07
CA LEU A 198 -11.39 19.55 0.37
C LEU A 198 -11.49 20.95 -0.25
N GLU A 199 -12.64 21.35 -0.83
CA GLU A 199 -12.81 22.71 -1.36
C GLU A 199 -12.77 23.75 -0.23
N LYS A 200 -13.44 23.46 0.89
CA LYS A 200 -13.40 24.32 2.09
C LYS A 200 -11.97 24.48 2.62
N ILE A 201 -11.18 23.42 2.56
CA ILE A 201 -9.78 23.43 2.96
C ILE A 201 -8.91 24.18 1.93
N MET A 202 -9.13 23.98 0.63
CA MET A 202 -8.36 24.65 -0.44
C MET A 202 -8.58 26.17 -0.46
N VAL A 203 -9.75 26.64 -0.04
CA VAL A 203 -10.09 28.06 0.08
C VAL A 203 -9.54 28.68 1.38
N SER A 204 -9.13 27.86 2.36
CA SER A 204 -8.72 28.34 3.70
C SER A 204 -7.32 28.97 3.81
N GLY A 205 -6.56 29.03 2.72
CA GLY A 205 -5.28 29.76 2.62
C GLY A 205 -4.17 29.02 1.88
N GLU A 206 -3.08 29.73 1.56
CA GLU A 206 -1.94 29.21 0.78
C GLU A 206 -1.23 28.03 1.45
N VAL A 207 -1.12 28.05 2.78
CA VAL A 207 -0.50 26.98 3.58
C VAL A 207 -1.34 25.70 3.52
N ALA A 208 -2.66 25.81 3.66
CA ALA A 208 -3.57 24.67 3.55
C ALA A 208 -3.58 24.09 2.13
N ARG A 209 -3.56 24.94 1.10
CA ARG A 209 -3.48 24.50 -0.30
C ARG A 209 -2.17 23.75 -0.58
N SER A 210 -1.04 24.30 -0.15
CA SER A 210 0.28 23.67 -0.33
C SER A 210 0.38 22.36 0.45
N GLY A 211 -0.13 22.33 1.68
CA GLY A 211 -0.19 21.12 2.50
C GLY A 211 -1.07 20.03 1.89
N CYS A 212 -2.24 20.38 1.36
CA CYS A 212 -3.09 19.45 0.63
C CYS A 212 -2.38 18.90 -0.61
N PHE A 213 -1.78 19.76 -1.42
CA PHE A 213 -1.04 19.31 -2.60
C PHE A 213 0.08 18.34 -2.22
N ALA A 214 0.87 18.66 -1.19
CA ALA A 214 1.93 17.77 -0.71
C ALA A 214 1.36 16.42 -0.22
N LEU A 215 0.28 16.44 0.56
CA LEU A 215 -0.37 15.22 1.06
C LEU A 215 -0.88 14.34 -0.09
N TYR A 216 -1.75 14.89 -0.93
CA TYR A 216 -2.50 14.14 -1.95
C TYR A 216 -1.67 13.80 -3.19
N CYS A 217 -0.76 14.68 -3.60
CA CYS A 217 -0.02 14.50 -4.85
C CYS A 217 1.38 13.91 -4.61
N VAL A 218 1.88 13.86 -3.37
CA VAL A 218 3.24 13.39 -3.08
C VAL A 218 3.25 12.30 -2.02
N VAL A 219 2.85 12.61 -0.79
CA VAL A 219 3.05 11.69 0.35
C VAL A 219 2.17 10.44 0.23
N ALA A 220 0.87 10.61 -0.03
CA ALA A 220 -0.06 9.48 -0.16
C ALA A 220 0.29 8.57 -1.35
N PRO A 221 0.53 9.07 -2.58
CA PRO A 221 0.99 8.24 -3.69
C PRO A 221 2.27 7.45 -3.37
N ILE A 222 3.26 8.07 -2.74
CA ILE A 222 4.50 7.36 -2.38
C ILE A 222 4.22 6.21 -1.41
N LEU A 223 3.44 6.45 -0.35
CA LEU A 223 3.07 5.42 0.61
C LEU A 223 2.32 4.27 -0.08
N GLU A 224 1.26 4.60 -0.80
CA GLU A 224 0.37 3.62 -1.41
C GLU A 224 1.11 2.77 -2.45
N GLU A 225 1.95 3.38 -3.29
CA GLU A 225 2.75 2.62 -4.25
C GLU A 225 3.76 1.69 -3.56
N ILE A 226 4.37 2.10 -2.44
CA ILE A 226 5.26 1.24 -1.65
C ILE A 226 4.49 0.01 -1.13
N VAL A 227 3.31 0.22 -0.55
CA VAL A 227 2.52 -0.86 0.07
C VAL A 227 1.90 -1.78 -0.99
N TYR A 228 1.19 -1.23 -1.95
CA TYR A 228 0.36 -2.04 -2.85
C TYR A 228 1.14 -2.58 -4.05
N ARG A 229 2.16 -1.86 -4.54
CA ARG A 229 2.89 -2.25 -5.77
C ARG A 229 4.19 -2.93 -5.42
N ARG A 230 5.06 -2.25 -4.67
CA ARG A 230 6.37 -2.81 -4.31
C ARG A 230 6.28 -3.95 -3.30
N PHE A 231 5.37 -3.88 -2.33
CA PHE A 231 5.18 -4.95 -1.36
C PHE A 231 4.11 -5.96 -1.81
N LEU A 232 2.83 -5.61 -1.81
CA LEU A 232 1.74 -6.58 -1.98
C LEU A 232 1.71 -7.23 -3.36
N LEU A 233 1.65 -6.45 -4.44
CA LEU A 233 1.60 -6.98 -5.82
C LEU A 233 2.82 -7.85 -6.12
N THR A 234 4.02 -7.36 -5.82
CA THR A 234 5.25 -8.11 -6.06
C THR A 234 5.29 -9.42 -5.26
N SER A 235 4.85 -9.39 -4.00
CA SER A 235 4.81 -10.59 -3.16
C SER A 235 3.74 -11.60 -3.56
N LEU A 236 2.63 -11.14 -4.13
CA LEU A 236 1.62 -12.04 -4.71
C LEU A 236 2.11 -12.62 -6.03
N ALA A 237 2.74 -11.81 -6.89
CA ALA A 237 3.24 -12.24 -8.20
C ALA A 237 4.35 -13.30 -8.13
N SER A 238 5.03 -13.45 -6.99
CA SER A 238 5.97 -14.57 -6.78
C SER A 238 5.29 -15.90 -6.46
N ARG A 239 4.01 -15.88 -6.11
CA ARG A 239 3.24 -17.06 -5.65
C ARG A 239 2.10 -17.46 -6.59
N MET A 240 1.74 -16.60 -7.54
CA MET A 240 0.67 -16.83 -8.50
C MET A 240 0.93 -16.06 -9.79
N GLU A 241 0.12 -16.33 -10.80
CA GLU A 241 0.19 -15.61 -12.07
C GLU A 241 0.05 -14.09 -11.85
N TRP A 242 0.87 -13.31 -12.56
CA TRP A 242 0.97 -11.86 -12.38
C TRP A 242 -0.38 -11.12 -12.50
N TRP A 243 -1.28 -11.58 -13.37
CA TRP A 243 -2.60 -10.97 -13.57
C TRP A 243 -3.55 -11.24 -12.38
N LYS A 244 -3.44 -12.40 -11.72
CA LYS A 244 -4.18 -12.70 -10.48
C LYS A 244 -3.67 -11.81 -9.35
N ALA A 245 -2.35 -11.69 -9.24
CA ALA A 245 -1.71 -10.81 -8.26
C ALA A 245 -2.11 -9.34 -8.47
N LEU A 246 -2.18 -8.88 -9.73
CA LEU A 246 -2.69 -7.57 -10.11
C LEU A 246 -4.11 -7.35 -9.59
N VAL A 247 -5.05 -8.21 -9.97
CA VAL A 247 -6.46 -8.09 -9.58
C VAL A 247 -6.63 -8.09 -8.06
N ILE A 248 -5.94 -9.00 -7.35
CA ILE A 248 -6.04 -9.07 -5.88
C ILE A 248 -5.46 -7.80 -5.24
N SER A 249 -4.27 -7.35 -5.65
CA SER A 249 -3.67 -6.14 -5.10
C SER A 249 -4.53 -4.89 -5.36
N SER A 250 -5.07 -4.75 -6.57
CA SER A 250 -5.98 -3.66 -6.92
C SER A 250 -7.30 -3.70 -6.15
N GLY A 251 -7.83 -4.89 -5.87
CA GLY A 251 -9.01 -5.08 -5.02
C GLY A 251 -8.74 -4.69 -3.57
N VAL A 252 -7.59 -5.08 -3.03
CA VAL A 252 -7.17 -4.74 -1.67
C VAL A 252 -6.89 -3.24 -1.54
N PHE A 253 -6.29 -2.61 -2.55
CA PHE A 253 -6.12 -1.16 -2.66
C PHE A 253 -7.48 -0.43 -2.57
N ALA A 254 -8.45 -0.83 -3.39
CA ALA A 254 -9.78 -0.23 -3.38
C ALA A 254 -10.51 -0.43 -2.04
N ALA A 255 -10.41 -1.62 -1.46
CA ALA A 255 -11.01 -1.93 -0.16
C ALA A 255 -10.36 -1.14 0.99
N GLY A 256 -9.06 -0.89 0.93
CA GLY A 256 -8.31 -0.12 1.93
C GLY A 256 -8.74 1.34 2.06
N HIS A 257 -9.43 1.88 1.06
CA HIS A 257 -10.00 3.23 1.12
C HIS A 257 -11.33 3.30 1.89
N PHE A 258 -11.93 2.16 2.23
CA PHE A 258 -13.21 2.06 2.95
C PHE A 258 -14.37 2.88 2.32
N SER A 259 -14.30 3.15 1.00
CA SER A 259 -15.37 3.81 0.23
C SER A 259 -16.02 2.81 -0.71
N GLY A 260 -17.26 2.40 -0.38
CA GLY A 260 -18.05 1.51 -1.24
C GLY A 260 -18.50 2.17 -2.55
N GLU A 261 -18.75 3.48 -2.52
CA GLU A 261 -19.20 4.26 -3.68
C GLU A 261 -18.09 4.39 -4.74
N ASP A 262 -16.85 4.61 -4.30
CA ASP A 262 -15.70 4.81 -5.19
C ASP A 262 -14.98 3.50 -5.53
N PHE A 263 -15.42 2.36 -4.99
CA PHE A 263 -14.70 1.09 -5.08
C PHE A 263 -14.35 0.70 -6.51
N VAL A 264 -15.29 0.81 -7.46
CA VAL A 264 -15.07 0.44 -8.86
C VAL A 264 -14.04 1.35 -9.53
N GLN A 265 -14.10 2.65 -9.25
CA GLN A 265 -13.15 3.62 -9.78
C GLN A 265 -11.76 3.41 -9.19
N LEU A 266 -11.65 3.24 -7.87
CA LEU A 266 -10.40 2.95 -7.16
C LEU A 266 -9.80 1.62 -7.59
N PHE A 267 -10.63 0.60 -7.85
CA PHE A 267 -10.17 -0.68 -8.38
C PHE A 267 -9.55 -0.54 -9.77
N GLY A 268 -10.20 0.23 -10.67
CA GLY A 268 -9.67 0.50 -12.00
C GLY A 268 -8.38 1.31 -11.98
N ILE A 269 -8.29 2.33 -11.11
CA ILE A 269 -7.04 3.06 -10.85
C ILE A 269 -5.97 2.10 -10.32
N GLY A 270 -6.38 1.25 -9.38
CA GLY A 270 -5.60 0.14 -8.84
C GLY A 270 -4.93 -0.69 -9.92
N CYS A 271 -5.73 -1.13 -10.89
CA CYS A 271 -5.30 -1.94 -12.04
C CYS A 271 -4.36 -1.16 -12.96
N GLY A 272 -4.68 0.10 -13.31
CA GLY A 272 -3.87 0.93 -14.19
C GLY A 272 -2.46 1.18 -13.63
N LEU A 273 -2.36 1.52 -12.34
CA LEU A 273 -1.09 1.70 -11.64
C LEU A 273 -0.32 0.37 -11.52
N GLY A 274 -1.01 -0.72 -11.20
CA GLY A 274 -0.40 -2.04 -11.15
C GLY A 274 0.14 -2.53 -12.49
N LEU A 275 -0.56 -2.25 -13.61
CA LEU A 275 -0.10 -2.52 -14.97
C LEU A 275 1.14 -1.68 -15.31
N CYS A 276 1.09 -0.38 -15.01
CA CYS A 276 2.22 0.54 -15.20
C CYS A 276 3.48 0.05 -14.47
N TYR A 277 3.33 -0.36 -13.21
CA TYR A 277 4.42 -0.93 -12.42
C TYR A 277 4.90 -2.28 -12.95
N SER A 278 3.98 -3.19 -13.30
CA SER A 278 4.33 -4.53 -13.80
C SER A 278 5.08 -4.47 -15.13
N TRP A 279 4.72 -3.53 -16.00
CA TRP A 279 5.37 -3.33 -17.30
C TRP A 279 6.73 -2.61 -17.18
N SER A 280 6.82 -1.58 -16.32
CA SER A 280 8.03 -0.76 -16.18
C SER A 280 9.08 -1.35 -15.22
N GLY A 281 8.65 -2.16 -14.24
CA GLY A 281 9.48 -2.62 -13.13
C GLY A 281 9.95 -1.49 -12.20
N ASN A 282 9.52 -0.25 -12.43
CA ASN A 282 10.02 0.92 -11.71
C ASN A 282 8.91 1.58 -10.90
N LEU A 283 9.10 1.63 -9.58
CA LEU A 283 8.13 2.25 -8.68
C LEU A 283 7.92 3.73 -8.99
N ALA A 284 8.96 4.44 -9.43
CA ALA A 284 8.88 5.85 -9.79
C ALA A 284 7.89 6.10 -10.93
N SER A 285 7.73 5.15 -11.86
CA SER A 285 6.77 5.24 -12.95
C SER A 285 5.34 5.26 -12.41
N SER A 286 5.01 4.31 -11.53
CA SER A 286 3.67 4.22 -10.92
C SER A 286 3.40 5.40 -10.00
N VAL A 287 4.38 5.81 -9.18
CA VAL A 287 4.27 7.01 -8.32
C VAL A 287 4.01 8.25 -9.15
N LEU A 288 4.74 8.47 -10.25
CA LEU A 288 4.54 9.63 -11.11
C LEU A 288 3.15 9.64 -11.73
N VAL A 289 2.68 8.52 -12.27
CA VAL A 289 1.32 8.41 -12.85
C VAL A 289 0.26 8.68 -11.79
N HIS A 290 0.43 8.13 -10.58
CA HIS A 290 -0.49 8.34 -9.46
C HIS A 290 -0.50 9.79 -8.99
N SER A 291 0.67 10.40 -8.78
CA SER A 291 0.83 11.80 -8.41
C SER A 291 0.21 12.75 -9.44
N LEU A 292 0.43 12.50 -10.74
CA LEU A 292 -0.16 13.30 -11.81
C LEU A 292 -1.68 13.16 -11.86
N TYR A 293 -2.19 11.94 -11.68
CA TYR A 293 -3.62 11.69 -11.59
C TYR A 293 -4.26 12.47 -10.44
N ASN A 294 -3.67 12.41 -9.24
CA ASN A 294 -4.18 13.14 -8.08
C ASN A 294 -4.08 14.65 -8.28
N ALA A 295 -2.99 15.14 -8.89
CA ALA A 295 -2.84 16.55 -9.21
C ALA A 295 -3.87 17.06 -10.22
N LEU A 296 -4.14 16.30 -11.30
CA LEU A 296 -5.19 16.63 -12.27
C LEU A 296 -6.56 16.66 -11.59
N THR A 297 -6.85 15.66 -10.77
CA THR A 297 -8.11 15.58 -10.01
C THR A 297 -8.27 16.80 -9.09
N LEU A 298 -7.22 17.20 -8.37
CA LEU A 298 -7.21 18.39 -7.50
C LEU A 298 -7.27 19.74 -8.26
N LEU A 299 -6.85 19.77 -9.53
CA LEU A 299 -6.88 20.97 -10.36
C LEU A 299 -8.24 21.19 -11.03
N PHE A 300 -8.93 20.10 -11.36
CA PHE A 300 -10.24 20.13 -12.03
C PHE A 300 -11.42 19.93 -11.07
N SER A 301 -11.14 19.96 -9.78
CA SER A 301 -12.13 19.89 -8.69
C SER A 301 -12.69 21.22 -8.30
#